data_AF-A0A8J6C1N0-F1
#
_entry.id   AF-A0A8J6C1N0-F1
#
_cell.length_a   1.000
_cell.length_b   1.000
_cell.length_c   1.000
_cell.angle_alpha   90.00
_cell.angle_beta   90.00
_cell.angle_gamma   90.00
#
_symmetry.space_group_name_H-M   'P 1'
#
loop_
_entity.id
_entity.type
_entity.pdbx_description
1 polymer ?
#
loop_
_entity_poly.entity_id
_entity_poly.type
_entity_poly.pdbx_seq_one_letter_code
_entity_poly.pdbx_strand_id
1 'polypeptide(L)'
;MAAVLMEFELLYYRGWCKCVEMAKSGLHASLLVRHPDAKELYVNLDPLILDVLYETRYLHKMGFEVPDVVHSIATREQQIKTHQIK
;
A
#
# COMPACT_ATOMS: atom_id res chain seq x y z
N MET A 1 -26.89 -13.28 11.42
CA MET A 1 -26.09 -13.22 10.18
C MET A 1 -25.60 -11.81 9.89
N ALA A 2 -26.48 -10.79 9.83
CA ALA A 2 -26.06 -9.39 9.58
C ALA A 2 -24.97 -8.86 10.53
N ALA A 3 -25.09 -9.11 11.84
CA ALA A 3 -24.09 -8.68 12.82
C ALA A 3 -22.70 -9.30 12.58
N VAL A 4 -22.64 -10.57 12.18
CA VAL A 4 -21.36 -11.27 11.94
C VAL A 4 -20.64 -10.70 10.72
N LEU A 5 -21.39 -10.39 9.66
CA LEU A 5 -20.83 -9.77 8.46
C LEU A 5 -20.32 -8.36 8.75
N MET A 6 -21.07 -7.58 9.53
CA MET A 6 -20.63 -6.24 9.92
C MET A 6 -19.34 -6.26 10.77
N GLU A 7 -19.25 -7.18 11.75
CA GLU A 7 -18.02 -7.34 12.54
C GLU A 7 -16.83 -7.78 11.69
N PHE A 8 -17.06 -8.68 10.72
CA PHE A 8 -16.04 -9.11 9.78
C PHE A 8 -15.53 -7.92 8.94
N GLU A 9 -16.42 -7.15 8.32
CA GLU A 9 -16.06 -5.99 7.50
C GLU A 9 -15.28 -4.94 8.31
N LEU A 10 -15.74 -4.66 9.53
CA LEU A 10 -15.09 -3.72 10.45
C LEU A 10 -13.68 -4.19 10.85
N LEU A 11 -13.50 -5.49 11.11
CA LEU A 11 -12.19 -6.06 11.42
C LEU A 11 -11.22 -5.90 10.23
N TYR A 12 -11.69 -6.19 9.02
CA TYR A 12 -10.88 -6.07 7.81
C TYR A 12 -10.51 -4.61 7.51
N TYR A 13 -11.46 -3.68 7.60
CA TYR A 13 -11.19 -2.26 7.42
C TYR A 13 -10.16 -1.74 8.44
N ARG A 14 -10.28 -2.13 9.71
CA ARG A 14 -9.29 -1.79 10.75
C ARG A 14 -7.92 -2.41 10.50
N GLY A 15 -7.89 -3.66 10.02
CA GLY A 15 -6.66 -4.34 9.62
C GLY A 15 -5.98 -3.59 8.47
N TRP A 16 -6.73 -3.24 7.44
CA TRP A 16 -6.28 -2.45 6.31
C TRP A 16 -5.67 -1.11 6.75
N CYS A 17 -6.34 -0.36 7.64
CA CYS A 17 -5.81 0.90 8.19
C CYS A 17 -4.43 0.72 8.85
N LYS A 18 -4.17 -0.42 9.51
CA LYS A 18 -2.85 -0.72 10.09
C LYS A 18 -1.82 -1.09 9.03
N CYS A 19 -2.20 -1.86 8.01
CA CYS A 19 -1.32 -2.22 6.89
C CYS A 19 -0.84 -0.98 6.13
N VAL A 20 -1.74 0.00 5.95
CA VAL A 20 -1.46 1.30 5.35
C VAL A 20 -0.33 2.06 6.07
N GLU A 21 -0.35 2.08 7.41
CA GLU A 21 0.74 2.70 8.19
C GLU A 21 2.07 1.96 8.01
N MET A 22 2.04 0.64 7.87
CA MET A 22 3.24 -0.15 7.57
C MET A 22 3.77 0.15 6.16
N ALA A 23 2.90 0.27 5.16
CA ALA A 23 3.28 0.58 3.78
C ALA A 23 4.04 1.93 3.67
N LYS A 24 3.74 2.90 4.56
CA LYS A 24 4.50 4.15 4.67
C LYS A 24 5.99 3.91 4.94
N SER A 25 6.32 2.95 5.81
CA SER A 25 7.73 2.61 6.09
C SER A 25 8.44 2.02 4.87
N GLY A 26 7.71 1.25 4.06
CA GLY A 26 8.21 0.71 2.78
C GLY A 26 8.63 1.79 1.78
N LEU A 27 7.96 2.95 1.78
CA LEU A 27 8.35 4.10 0.94
C LEU A 27 9.68 4.74 1.35
N HIS A 28 10.14 4.53 2.58
CA HIS A 28 11.41 5.04 3.07
C HIS A 28 12.59 4.07 2.83
N ALA A 29 12.33 2.87 2.29
CA ALA A 29 13.38 1.92 1.96
C ALA A 29 14.17 2.37 0.72
N SER A 30 15.45 1.96 0.64
CA SER A 30 16.27 2.18 -0.55
C SER A 30 15.68 1.45 -1.74
N LEU A 31 15.38 2.18 -2.82
CA LEU A 31 14.82 1.60 -4.03
C LEU A 31 15.84 0.79 -4.82
N LEU A 32 17.09 1.24 -4.95
CA LEU A 32 18.12 0.44 -5.64
C LEU A 32 18.93 -0.37 -4.63
N VAL A 33 18.88 -1.68 -4.76
CA VAL A 33 19.61 -2.61 -3.90
C VAL A 33 20.30 -3.68 -4.74
N ARG A 34 21.32 -4.31 -4.17
CA ARG A 34 22.12 -5.33 -4.84
C ARG A 34 21.76 -6.71 -4.30
N HIS A 35 21.49 -7.67 -5.18
CA HIS A 35 21.24 -9.04 -4.76
C HIS A 35 22.50 -9.61 -4.11
N PRO A 36 22.41 -10.23 -2.91
CA PRO A 36 23.58 -10.71 -2.17
C PRO A 36 24.42 -11.70 -2.98
N ASP A 37 23.76 -12.61 -3.71
CA ASP A 37 24.44 -13.66 -4.48
C ASP A 37 24.79 -13.25 -5.92
N ALA A 38 23.80 -12.81 -6.71
CA ALA A 38 23.99 -12.48 -8.12
C ALA A 38 24.75 -11.16 -8.38
N LYS A 39 24.89 -10.30 -7.36
CA LYS A 39 25.50 -8.97 -7.48
C LYS A 39 24.83 -8.05 -8.52
N GLU A 40 23.64 -8.38 -8.97
CA GLU A 40 22.80 -7.57 -9.85
C GLU A 40 22.02 -6.52 -9.06
N LEU A 41 21.75 -5.38 -9.69
CA LEU A 41 20.92 -4.32 -9.10
C LEU A 41 19.45 -4.60 -9.41
N TYR A 42 18.59 -4.43 -8.41
CA TYR A 42 17.14 -4.50 -8.57
C TYR A 42 16.43 -3.39 -7.80
N VAL A 43 15.17 -3.16 -8.17
CA VAL A 43 14.31 -2.19 -7.51
C VAL A 43 13.60 -2.87 -6.32
N ASN A 44 13.96 -2.47 -5.10
CA ASN A 44 13.31 -2.84 -3.84
C ASN A 44 12.15 -1.89 -3.56
N LEU A 45 11.09 -2.05 -4.35
CA LEU A 45 9.79 -1.45 -4.04
C LEU A 45 8.87 -2.53 -3.51
N ASP A 46 8.35 -2.33 -2.30
CA ASP A 46 7.40 -3.24 -1.67
C ASP A 46 6.08 -3.26 -2.48
N PRO A 47 5.65 -4.43 -3.00
CA PRO A 47 4.36 -4.57 -3.68
C PRO A 47 3.16 -4.08 -2.87
N LEU A 48 3.23 -4.14 -1.53
CA LEU A 48 2.18 -3.69 -0.62
C LEU A 48 1.78 -2.22 -0.87
N ILE A 49 2.73 -1.39 -1.33
CA ILE A 49 2.47 0.02 -1.65
C ILE A 49 1.45 0.16 -2.79
N LEU A 50 1.51 -0.71 -3.80
CA LEU A 50 0.52 -0.71 -4.87
C LEU A 50 -0.83 -1.21 -4.41
N ASP A 51 -0.84 -2.27 -3.61
CA ASP A 51 -2.09 -2.88 -3.15
C ASP A 51 -2.89 -1.85 -2.35
N VAL A 52 -2.22 -1.13 -1.44
CA VAL A 52 -2.81 0.00 -0.70
C VAL A 52 -3.35 1.08 -1.64
N LEU A 53 -2.61 1.44 -2.70
CA LEU A 53 -3.08 2.43 -3.69
C LEU A 53 -4.35 1.97 -4.42
N TYR A 54 -4.41 0.69 -4.82
CA TYR A 54 -5.59 0.13 -5.48
C TYR A 54 -6.79 0.06 -4.54
N GLU A 55 -6.62 -0.46 -3.33
CA GLU A 55 -7.68 -0.59 -2.32
C GLU A 55 -8.28 0.76 -1.94
N THR A 56 -7.42 1.76 -1.74
CA THR A 56 -7.83 3.14 -1.46
C THR A 56 -8.82 3.67 -2.49
N ARG A 57 -8.58 3.42 -3.79
CA ARG A 57 -9.47 3.91 -4.85
C ARG A 57 -10.86 3.32 -4.76
N TYR A 58 -10.99 2.07 -4.32
CA TYR A 58 -12.29 1.43 -4.14
C TYR A 58 -12.96 1.89 -2.85
N LEU A 59 -12.23 1.97 -1.73
CA LEU A 59 -12.75 2.48 -0.47
C LEU A 59 -13.28 3.90 -0.60
N HIS A 60 -12.54 4.77 -1.29
CA HIS A 60 -12.98 6.14 -1.56
C HIS A 60 -14.26 6.18 -2.41
N LYS A 61 -14.36 5.35 -3.45
CA LYS A 61 -15.58 5.24 -4.28
C LYS A 61 -16.79 4.72 -3.49
N MET A 62 -16.55 3.90 -2.49
CA MET A 62 -17.58 3.38 -1.59
C MET A 62 -17.95 4.37 -0.47
N GLY A 63 -17.31 5.54 -0.40
CA GLY A 63 -17.58 6.57 0.60
C GLY A 63 -16.95 6.30 1.96
N PHE A 64 -15.98 5.39 2.05
CA PHE A 64 -15.24 5.17 3.29
C PHE A 64 -14.20 6.27 3.50
N GLU A 65 -13.99 6.63 4.76
CA GLU A 65 -12.84 7.42 5.17
C GLU A 65 -11.56 6.60 4.94
N VAL A 66 -10.46 7.28 4.65
CA VAL A 66 -9.14 6.63 4.45
C VAL A 66 -8.11 7.35 5.32
N PRO A 67 -7.11 6.65 5.87
CA PRO A 67 -6.08 7.28 6.69
C PRO A 67 -5.30 8.38 5.94
N ASP A 68 -4.93 9.45 6.63
CA ASP A 68 -4.20 10.59 6.03
C ASP A 68 -2.92 10.19 5.30
N VAL A 69 -2.24 9.16 5.82
CA VAL A 69 -1.01 8.64 5.23
C VAL A 69 -1.22 8.22 3.78
N VAL A 70 -2.40 7.70 3.44
CA VAL A 70 -2.76 7.23 2.10
C VAL A 70 -2.74 8.38 1.10
N HIS A 71 -3.18 9.57 1.50
CA HIS A 71 -3.16 10.74 0.61
C HIS A 71 -1.74 11.09 0.18
N SER A 72 -0.76 10.93 1.08
CA SER A 72 0.65 11.14 0.76
C SER A 72 1.19 10.10 -0.24
N ILE A 73 0.74 8.84 -0.14
CA ILE A 73 1.10 7.76 -1.06
C ILE A 73 0.43 7.99 -2.42
N ALA A 74 -0.86 8.31 -2.43
CA ALA A 74 -1.66 8.57 -3.63
C ALA A 74 -1.14 9.76 -4.44
N THR A 75 -0.70 10.83 -3.77
CA THR A 75 -0.08 11.98 -4.46
C THR A 75 1.17 11.59 -5.26
N ARG A 76 1.91 10.57 -4.79
CA ARG A 76 3.13 10.06 -5.43
C ARG A 76 2.88 8.86 -6.35
N GLU A 77 1.62 8.47 -6.58
CA GLU A 77 1.24 7.27 -7.34
C GLU A 77 1.91 7.20 -8.72
N GLN A 78 1.93 8.31 -9.47
CA GLN A 78 2.55 8.35 -10.80
C GLN A 78 4.04 8.03 -10.74
N GLN A 79 4.75 8.63 -9.77
CA GLN A 79 6.17 8.36 -9.56
C GLN A 79 6.38 6.90 -9.18
N ILE A 80 5.62 6.37 -8.22
CA ILE A 80 5.73 4.98 -7.77
C ILE A 80 5.55 4.01 -8.94
N LYS A 81 4.58 4.24 -9.82
CA LYS A 81 4.35 3.41 -11.02
C LYS A 81 5.50 3.49 -12.03
N THR A 82 6.11 4.65 -12.23
CA THR A 82 7.28 4.78 -13.11
C THR A 82 8.47 3.96 -12.61
N HIS A 83 8.71 3.95 -11.30
CA HIS A 83 9.83 3.22 -10.71
C HIS A 83 9.60 1.70 -10.64
N GLN A 84 8.39 1.21 -10.95
CA GLN A 84 8.09 -0.21 -11.08
C GLN A 84 8.40 -0.81 -12.45
N ILE A 85 8.76 0.01 -13.43
CA ILE A 85 8.98 -0.50 -14.78
C ILE A 85 10.20 -1.42 -14.77
N LYS A 86 9.93 -2.69 -15.10
CA LYS A 86 10.83 -3.84 -15.19
C LYS A 86 12.05 -3.57 -16.05
#